data_AF-A0A380K444-F1
#
_entry.id   AF-A0A380K444-F1
#
_cell.length_a   1.000
_cell.length_b   1.000
_cell.length_c   1.000
_cell.angle_alpha   90.00
_cell.angle_beta   90.00
_cell.angle_gamma   90.00
#
_symmetry.space_group_name_H-M   'P 1'
#
loop_
_entity.id
_entity.type
_entity.pdbx_description
1 polymer ?
#
loop_
_entity_poly.entity_id
_entity_poly.type
_entity_poly.pdbx_seq_one_letter_code
_entity_poly.pdbx_strand_id
1 'polypeptide(L)'
;MKFKCVENKANPFSLDHYTNEQKAVFKKRDETKKRAEEFFKAMYAQSMAWVIVANVMVTYHNIYTDWAETFEQAWNALGYEITTDIVYREVNGLPAKSRKEEVKA
;
A
#
# COMPACT_ATOMS: atom_id res chain seq x y z
N MET A 1 -31.72 -22.37 -17.31
CA MET A 1 -31.24 -21.85 -16.00
C MET A 1 -31.51 -20.35 -15.98
N LYS A 2 -32.48 -19.87 -15.21
CA LYS A 2 -32.73 -18.42 -15.06
C LYS A 2 -31.82 -17.93 -13.95
N PHE A 3 -30.83 -17.11 -14.28
CA PHE A 3 -30.07 -16.38 -13.26
C PHE A 3 -31.05 -15.51 -12.49
N LYS A 4 -31.13 -15.68 -11.16
CA LYS A 4 -31.83 -14.74 -10.31
C LYS A 4 -31.12 -13.40 -10.50
N CYS A 5 -31.81 -12.42 -11.08
CA CYS A 5 -31.33 -11.05 -11.11
C CYS A 5 -31.02 -10.67 -9.67
N VAL A 6 -29.74 -10.45 -9.37
CA VAL A 6 -29.35 -9.84 -8.10
C VAL A 6 -29.96 -8.45 -8.17
N GLU A 7 -30.98 -8.20 -7.36
CA GLU A 7 -31.52 -6.85 -7.12
C GLU A 7 -30.33 -5.90 -6.98
N ASN A 8 -30.41 -4.75 -7.63
CA ASN A 8 -29.33 -3.78 -7.82
C ASN A 8 -28.72 -3.36 -6.46
N LYS A 9 -27.88 -4.21 -5.89
CA LYS A 9 -27.02 -3.91 -4.76
C LYS A 9 -26.07 -2.86 -5.30
N ALA A 10 -26.06 -1.71 -4.65
CA ALA A 10 -25.22 -0.58 -5.01
C ALA A 10 -23.85 -1.06 -5.50
N ASN A 11 -23.39 -0.50 -6.63
CA ASN A 11 -22.16 -0.90 -7.29
C ASN A 11 -21.05 -1.07 -6.23
N PRO A 12 -20.46 -2.27 -6.08
CA PRO A 12 -19.46 -2.52 -5.03
C PRO A 12 -18.18 -1.69 -5.22
N PHE A 13 -18.00 -1.11 -6.40
CA PHE A 13 -16.91 -0.19 -6.73
C PHE A 13 -17.33 1.29 -6.63
N SER A 14 -18.57 1.59 -6.22
CA SER A 14 -19.00 2.97 -6.01
C SER A 14 -18.28 3.56 -4.80
N LEU A 15 -17.85 4.81 -4.97
CA LEU A 15 -17.31 5.61 -3.88
C LEU A 15 -18.40 6.24 -3.01
N ASP A 16 -19.68 6.11 -3.37
CA ASP A 16 -20.81 6.74 -2.67
C ASP A 16 -21.01 6.19 -1.25
N HIS A 17 -20.42 5.02 -0.96
CA HIS A 17 -20.40 4.43 0.38
C HIS A 17 -19.39 5.11 1.33
N TYR A 18 -18.53 6.00 0.82
CA TYR A 18 -17.54 6.72 1.61
C TYR A 18 -17.94 8.17 1.86
N THR A 19 -17.59 8.66 3.04
CA THR A 19 -17.66 10.09 3.40
C THR A 19 -16.70 10.92 2.54
N ASN A 20 -16.93 12.23 2.45
CA ASN A 20 -16.05 13.13 1.69
C ASN A 20 -14.65 13.18 2.31
N GLU A 21 -14.56 13.07 3.64
CA GLU A 21 -13.32 12.99 4.39
C GLU A 21 -12.53 11.72 4.02
N GLN A 22 -13.18 10.57 3.98
CA GLN A 22 -12.55 9.31 3.54
C GLN A 22 -12.04 9.39 2.10
N LYS A 23 -12.84 9.98 1.19
CA LYS A 23 -12.42 10.18 -0.21
C LYS A 23 -11.18 11.08 -0.30
N ALA A 24 -11.12 12.15 0.50
CA ALA A 24 -9.96 13.04 0.55
C ALA A 24 -8.71 12.32 1.06
N VAL A 25 -8.83 11.48 2.10
CA VAL A 25 -7.72 10.65 2.59
C VAL A 25 -7.25 9.65 1.52
N PHE A 26 -8.16 8.98 0.82
CA PHE A 26 -7.79 8.04 -0.25
C PHE A 26 -7.07 8.74 -1.40
N LYS A 27 -7.56 9.92 -1.82
CA LYS A 27 -6.91 10.73 -2.85
C LYS A 27 -5.50 11.15 -2.43
N LYS A 28 -5.33 11.68 -1.23
CA LYS A 28 -4.03 12.06 -0.66
C LYS A 28 -3.06 10.88 -0.61
N ARG A 29 -3.53 9.72 -0.17
CA ARG A 29 -2.75 8.47 -0.14
C ARG A 29 -2.32 8.03 -1.54
N ASP A 30 -3.24 8.05 -2.51
CA ASP A 30 -2.95 7.68 -3.90
C ASP A 30 -1.90 8.61 -4.54
N GLU A 31 -2.02 9.93 -4.34
CA GLU A 31 -1.08 10.92 -4.85
C GLU A 31 0.34 10.74 -4.27
N THR A 32 0.44 10.49 -2.96
CA THR A 32 1.74 10.26 -2.30
C THR A 32 2.37 8.94 -2.72
N LYS A 33 1.57 7.89 -2.90
CA LYS A 33 2.04 6.63 -3.48
C LYS A 33 2.56 6.81 -4.90
N LYS A 34 1.84 7.51 -5.77
CA LYS A 34 2.28 7.78 -7.15
C LYS A 34 3.61 8.53 -7.19
N ARG A 35 3.78 9.55 -6.33
CA ARG A 35 5.05 10.27 -6.21
C ARG A 35 6.19 9.35 -5.77
N ALA A 36 5.96 8.47 -4.81
CA ALA A 36 6.94 7.48 -4.37
C ALA A 36 7.26 6.47 -5.47
N GLU A 37 6.26 6.01 -6.23
CA GLU A 37 6.44 5.12 -7.37
C GLU A 37 7.31 5.76 -8.45
N GLU A 38 7.07 7.04 -8.77
CA GLU A 38 7.92 7.80 -9.71
C GLU A 38 9.36 7.92 -9.22
N PHE A 39 9.56 8.17 -7.93
CA PHE A 39 10.88 8.19 -7.31
C PHE A 39 11.61 6.84 -7.46
N PHE A 40 10.97 5.73 -7.12
CA PHE A 40 11.58 4.40 -7.24
C PHE A 40 11.76 3.96 -8.68
N LYS A 41 10.87 4.37 -9.59
CA LYS A 41 10.98 4.08 -11.03
C LYS A 41 12.22 4.71 -11.67
N ALA A 42 12.73 5.81 -11.11
CA ALA A 42 13.99 6.40 -11.57
C ALA A 42 15.20 5.49 -11.30
N MET A 43 15.09 4.56 -10.35
CA MET A 43 16.16 3.64 -9.94
C MET A 43 15.91 2.19 -10.35
N TYR A 44 14.64 1.78 -10.45
CA TYR A 44 14.23 0.40 -10.64
C TYR A 44 13.15 0.26 -11.73
N ALA A 45 12.88 -0.98 -12.16
CA ALA A 45 11.77 -1.25 -13.07
C ALA A 45 10.43 -0.84 -12.44
N GLN A 46 9.44 -0.48 -13.27
CA GLN A 46 8.10 -0.07 -12.82
C GLN A 46 7.45 -1.09 -11.86
N SER A 47 7.61 -2.39 -12.14
CA SER A 47 7.07 -3.45 -11.28
C SER A 47 7.68 -3.42 -9.88
N MET A 48 9.00 -3.24 -9.79
CA MET A 48 9.72 -3.18 -8.53
C MET A 48 9.35 -1.93 -7.73
N ALA A 49 9.23 -0.77 -8.40
CA ALA A 49 8.78 0.47 -7.77
C ALA A 49 7.40 0.31 -7.13
N TRP A 50 6.47 -0.33 -7.85
CA TRP A 50 5.13 -0.61 -7.34
C TRP A 50 5.16 -1.55 -6.12
N VAL A 51 5.96 -2.62 -6.17
CA VAL A 51 6.07 -3.58 -5.06
C VAL A 51 6.73 -2.96 -3.83
N ILE A 52 7.77 -2.13 -3.98
CA ILE A 52 8.39 -1.39 -2.87
C ILE A 52 7.35 -0.51 -2.18
N VAL A 53 6.60 0.29 -2.95
CA VAL A 53 5.58 1.19 -2.39
C VAL A 53 4.46 0.42 -1.70
N ALA A 54 4.01 -0.69 -2.29
CA ALA A 54 3.00 -1.55 -1.68
C ALA A 54 3.50 -2.18 -0.37
N ASN A 55 4.72 -2.73 -0.35
CA ASN A 55 5.30 -3.39 0.80
C ASN A 55 5.49 -2.42 1.97
N VAL A 56 5.90 -1.18 1.73
CA VAL A 56 5.99 -0.15 2.78
C VAL A 56 4.61 0.10 3.43
N MET A 57 3.58 0.32 2.62
CA MET A 57 2.23 0.61 3.15
C MET A 57 1.65 -0.59 3.91
N VAL A 58 1.88 -1.81 3.42
CA VAL A 58 1.40 -3.05 4.06
C VAL A 58 2.17 -3.34 5.35
N THR A 59 3.51 -3.17 5.35
CA THR A 59 4.34 -3.38 6.54
C THR A 59 3.94 -2.41 7.65
N TYR A 60 3.69 -1.14 7.30
CA TYR A 60 3.14 -0.16 8.24
C TYR A 60 1.81 -0.63 8.83
N HIS A 61 0.87 -1.07 7.97
CA HIS A 61 -0.44 -1.55 8.42
C HIS A 61 -0.33 -2.79 9.32
N ASN A 62 0.59 -3.70 9.03
CA ASN A 62 0.83 -4.89 9.84
C ASN A 62 1.36 -4.55 11.25
N ILE A 63 2.20 -3.52 11.38
CA ILE A 63 2.80 -3.10 12.65
C ILE A 63 1.84 -2.22 13.46
N TYR A 64 1.24 -1.20 12.82
CA TYR A 64 0.45 -0.18 13.51
C TYR A 64 -1.07 -0.43 13.46
N THR A 65 -1.53 -1.49 12.79
CA THR A 65 -2.95 -1.89 12.61
C THR A 65 -3.81 -0.89 11.83
N ASP A 66 -3.41 0.37 11.75
CA ASP A 66 -4.02 1.43 10.92
C ASP A 66 -3.29 1.64 9.60
N TRP A 67 -3.96 2.26 8.63
CA TRP A 67 -3.34 2.66 7.38
C TRP A 67 -2.77 4.08 7.49
N ALA A 68 -1.50 4.25 7.11
CA ALA A 68 -0.90 5.58 6.98
C ALA A 68 -1.71 6.45 6.00
N GLU A 69 -1.81 7.75 6.27
CA GLU A 69 -2.44 8.69 5.34
C GLU A 69 -1.58 8.96 4.11
N THR A 70 -0.26 8.89 4.26
CA THR A 70 0.70 9.12 3.19
C THR A 70 1.79 8.05 3.16
N PHE A 71 2.43 7.91 2.00
CA PHE A 71 3.61 7.06 1.88
C PHE A 71 4.75 7.52 2.79
N GLU A 72 5.02 8.83 2.86
CA GLU A 72 6.11 9.39 3.66
C GLU A 72 5.91 9.15 5.16
N GLN A 73 4.66 9.20 5.63
CA GLN A 73 4.33 8.82 7.00
C GLN A 73 4.69 7.36 7.27
N ALA A 74 4.30 6.45 6.36
CA ALA A 74 4.62 5.03 6.49
C ALA A 74 6.13 4.80 6.48
N TRP A 75 6.83 5.35 5.49
CA TRP A 75 8.28 5.23 5.32
C TRP A 75 9.04 5.71 6.57
N ASN A 76 8.70 6.89 7.08
CA ASN A 76 9.38 7.46 8.24
C ASN A 76 9.09 6.69 9.53
N ALA A 77 7.86 6.23 9.72
CA ALA A 77 7.47 5.46 10.92
C ALA A 77 8.04 4.04 10.95
N LEU A 78 8.29 3.43 9.79
CA LEU A 78 8.97 2.14 9.69
C LEU A 78 10.47 2.26 9.97
N GLY A 79 11.06 3.44 9.77
CA GLY A 79 12.47 3.68 10.01
C GLY A 79 13.38 3.01 8.97
N TYR A 80 14.67 3.32 9.08
CA TYR A 80 15.67 2.98 8.07
C TYR A 80 15.86 1.47 7.87
N GLU A 81 15.87 0.69 8.95
CA GLU A 81 16.16 -0.75 8.90
C GLU A 81 15.09 -1.51 8.11
N ILE A 82 13.80 -1.29 8.43
CA ILE A 82 12.69 -1.97 7.77
C ILE A 82 12.56 -1.50 6.31
N THR A 83 12.62 -0.19 6.07
CA THR A 83 12.52 0.35 4.70
C THR A 83 13.65 -0.12 3.80
N THR A 84 14.87 -0.23 4.32
CA THR A 84 16.02 -0.76 3.58
C THR A 84 15.88 -2.26 3.32
N ASP A 85 15.40 -3.05 4.28
CA ASP A 85 15.14 -4.49 4.07
C ASP A 85 14.06 -4.73 3.01
N ILE A 86 13.00 -3.91 2.96
CA ILE A 86 11.98 -3.97 1.91
C ILE A 86 12.60 -3.76 0.53
N VAL A 87 13.41 -2.70 0.37
CA VAL A 87 14.07 -2.40 -0.91
C VAL A 87 15.07 -3.49 -1.27
N TYR A 88 15.89 -3.93 -0.31
CA TYR A 88 16.87 -5.00 -0.52
C TYR A 88 16.20 -6.29 -1.00
N ARG A 89 15.10 -6.69 -0.38
CA ARG A 89 14.37 -7.91 -0.75
C ARG A 89 13.83 -7.83 -2.17
N GLU A 90 13.18 -6.72 -2.52
CA GLU A 90 12.62 -6.55 -3.87
C GLU A 90 13.73 -6.55 -4.93
N VAL A 91 14.82 -5.84 -4.68
CA VAL A 91 15.96 -5.78 -5.60
C VAL A 91 16.62 -7.15 -5.83
N ASN A 92 16.57 -8.03 -4.84
CA ASN A 92 17.14 -9.37 -4.92
C ASN A 92 16.11 -10.47 -5.25
N GLY A 93 14.86 -10.11 -5.58
CA GLY A 93 13.80 -11.08 -5.87
C GLY A 93 13.45 -11.97 -4.68
N LEU A 94 13.70 -11.51 -3.46
CA LEU A 94 13.37 -12.20 -2.22
C LEU A 94 11.92 -11.92 -1.84
N PRO A 95 11.23 -12.88 -1.21
CA PRO A 95 9.87 -12.65 -0.72
C PRO A 95 9.83 -11.55 0.34
N ALA A 96 8.73 -10.80 0.35
CA ALA A 96 8.40 -9.90 1.45
C ALA A 96 8.37 -10.68 2.78
N LYS A 97 8.70 -10.01 3.89
CA LYS A 97 8.61 -10.64 5.21
C LYS A 97 7.16 -10.99 5.51
N SER A 98 6.99 -12.09 6.23
CA SER A 98 5.69 -12.42 6.78
C SER A 98 5.40 -11.53 8.00
N ARG A 99 4.12 -11.30 8.29
CA ARG A 99 3.69 -10.54 9.48
C ARG A 99 4.33 -11.05 10.79
N LYS A 100 4.65 -12.34 10.88
CA LYS A 100 5.28 -12.95 12.08
C LYS A 100 6.75 -12.57 12.25
N GLU A 101 7.43 -12.25 11.16
CA GLU A 101 8.84 -11.85 11.14
C GLU A 101 8.99 -10.33 11.35
N GLU A 102 7.98 -9.54 10.96
CA GLU A 102 7.94 -8.09 11.13
C GLU A 102 7.79 -7.64 12.60
N VAL A 103 7.09 -8.42 13.44
CA VAL A 103 6.86 -8.08 14.86
C VAL A 103 8.06 -8.43 15.75
N LYS A 104 9.04 -9.17 15.24
CA LYS A 104 10.23 -9.61 16.00
C LYS A 104 11.45 -8.71 15.82
N ALA A 105 11.40 -7.76 14.90
CA ALA A 105 12.44 -6.78 14.63
C ALA A 105 12.09 -5.47 15.33
#